data_AF-A0AAW0C7Q9-F1
#
_entry.id   AF-A0AAW0C7Q9-F1
#
_cell.length_a   1.000
_cell.length_b   1.000
_cell.length_c   1.000
_cell.angle_alpha   90.00
_cell.angle_beta   90.00
_cell.angle_gamma   90.00
#
_symmetry.space_group_name_H-M   'P 1'
#
loop_
_entity.id
_entity.type
_entity.pdbx_description
1 polymer ?
#
loop_
_entity_poly.entity_id
_entity_poly.type
_entity_poly.pdbx_seq_one_letter_code
_entity_poly.pdbx_strand_id
1 'polypeptide(L)'
;MYIRATSPKHLQQRIVLTGLSTPTFQKALHGVTYIDGLLRLNIRDKPREQGRTVGGHSTITIANRYFTSKKIATEEEHIDFHPNIDPKGILDAFRGNALVHTMENEVYYYRKQILQSGDYHFTHTHPGTIKNGDIVEIQFTLTLIEGTNTRNRDPISTCFTRLVLRSVTLLDDTFSENARNSAAKPPRPQTLKRKVGHEEEDSRETEHRLKRMTIDSEE
;
A
#
# COMPACT_ATOMS: atom_id res chain seq x y z
N MET A 1 -5.45 -10.95 19.00
CA MET A 1 -5.06 -9.62 18.50
C MET A 1 -6.28 -8.99 17.84
N TYR A 2 -7.01 -8.12 18.54
CA TYR A 2 -8.24 -7.52 18.03
C TYR A 2 -7.90 -6.42 17.02
N ILE A 3 -8.09 -6.68 15.73
CA ILE A 3 -8.10 -5.64 14.71
C ILE A 3 -9.36 -4.81 14.98
N ARG A 4 -9.19 -3.55 15.43
CA ARG A 4 -10.32 -2.60 15.48
C ARG A 4 -10.95 -2.57 14.10
N ALA A 5 -12.23 -2.93 13.99
CA ALA A 5 -12.96 -2.92 12.74
C ALA A 5 -12.97 -1.49 12.19
N THR A 6 -12.03 -1.20 11.29
CA THR A 6 -12.00 0.07 10.57
C THR A 6 -13.21 0.06 9.65
N SER A 7 -14.16 0.97 9.85
CA SER A 7 -15.32 1.09 8.97
C SER A 7 -14.85 1.22 7.52
N PRO A 8 -15.38 0.43 6.57
CA PRO A 8 -14.96 0.46 5.16
C PRO A 8 -14.94 1.88 4.55
N LYS A 9 -15.82 2.77 5.03
CA LYS A 9 -15.89 4.18 4.65
C LYS A 9 -14.62 5.00 4.94
N HIS A 10 -13.74 4.51 5.81
CA HIS A 10 -12.47 5.15 6.17
C HIS A 10 -11.25 4.49 5.52
N LEU A 11 -11.46 3.44 4.72
CA LEU A 11 -10.37 2.78 4.02
C LEU A 11 -9.82 3.72 2.93
N GLN A 12 -8.49 3.83 2.88
CA GLN A 12 -7.83 4.77 1.99
C GLN A 12 -6.47 4.24 1.53
N GLN A 13 -6.13 4.61 0.30
CA GLN A 13 -4.81 4.54 -0.29
C GLN A 13 -4.04 5.76 0.19
N ARG A 14 -2.89 5.56 0.82
CA ARG A 14 -2.13 6.65 1.41
C ARG A 14 -0.65 6.47 1.16
N ILE A 15 0.01 7.56 0.78
CA ILE A 15 1.46 7.66 0.69
C ILE A 15 1.96 8.79 1.59
N VAL A 16 3.15 8.59 2.15
CA VAL A 16 3.90 9.62 2.87
C VAL A 16 5.18 9.83 2.08
N LEU A 17 5.35 11.02 1.52
CA LEU A 17 6.50 11.36 0.68
C LEU A 17 7.43 12.29 1.44
N THR A 18 8.73 12.05 1.31
CA THR A 18 9.77 12.96 1.76
C THR A 18 10.79 13.14 0.64
N GLY A 19 11.28 14.35 0.46
CA GLY A 19 12.38 14.65 -0.44
C GLY A 19 13.72 14.73 0.27
N LEU A 20 13.88 14.15 1.47
CA LEU A 20 15.13 14.14 2.25
C LEU A 20 15.78 15.52 2.39
N SER A 21 14.95 16.54 2.63
CA SER A 21 15.37 17.95 2.73
C SER A 21 15.99 18.56 1.47
N THR A 22 15.75 17.99 0.28
CA THR A 22 16.16 18.62 -0.99
C THR A 22 15.48 19.98 -1.19
N PRO A 23 16.18 20.99 -1.75
CA PRO A 23 15.62 22.31 -1.97
C PRO A 23 14.37 22.31 -2.86
N THR A 24 14.37 21.48 -3.90
CA THR A 24 13.24 21.34 -4.83
C THR A 24 11.98 20.86 -4.11
N PHE A 25 12.12 19.85 -3.23
CA PHE A 25 10.99 19.34 -2.46
C PHE A 25 10.49 20.36 -1.44
N GLN A 26 11.38 21.08 -0.75
CA GLN A 26 10.96 22.13 0.19
C GLN A 26 10.21 23.26 -0.51
N LYS A 27 10.66 23.66 -1.71
CA LYS A 27 9.94 24.63 -2.55
C LYS A 27 8.55 24.11 -2.94
N ALA A 28 8.42 22.83 -3.29
CA ALA A 28 7.14 22.21 -3.58
C ALA A 28 6.20 22.19 -2.36
N LEU A 29 6.71 21.81 -1.18
CA LEU A 29 5.95 21.87 0.07
C LEU A 29 5.44 23.29 0.35
N HIS A 30 6.32 24.29 0.25
CA HIS A 30 5.95 25.69 0.44
C HIS A 30 4.88 26.14 -0.58
N GLY A 31 4.99 25.69 -1.83
CA GLY A 31 3.97 25.93 -2.86
C GLY A 31 2.60 25.35 -2.49
N VAL A 32 2.56 24.10 -1.99
CA VAL A 32 1.31 23.48 -1.52
C VAL A 32 0.74 24.24 -0.33
N THR A 33 1.57 24.61 0.65
CA THR A 33 1.15 25.42 1.81
C THR A 33 0.63 26.80 1.40
N TYR A 34 1.25 27.42 0.40
CA TYR A 34 0.85 28.71 -0.12
C TYR A 34 -0.54 28.65 -0.80
N ILE A 35 -0.75 27.66 -1.68
CA ILE A 35 -2.06 27.46 -2.34
C ILE A 35 -3.13 27.11 -1.30
N ASP A 36 -2.81 26.25 -0.32
CA ASP A 36 -3.68 25.95 0.80
C ASP A 36 -4.08 27.22 1.57
N GLY A 37 -3.12 28.11 1.84
CA GLY A 37 -3.35 29.41 2.44
C GLY A 37 -4.29 30.29 1.60
N LEU A 38 -4.06 30.40 0.29
CA LEU A 38 -4.93 31.17 -0.61
C LEU A 38 -6.37 30.66 -0.64
N LEU A 39 -6.56 29.34 -0.69
CA LEU A 39 -7.90 28.74 -0.63
C LEU A 39 -8.58 29.03 0.71
N ARG A 40 -7.82 29.03 1.81
CA ARG A 40 -8.33 29.31 3.16
C ARG A 40 -8.60 30.78 3.43
N LEU A 41 -7.93 31.73 2.77
CA LEU A 41 -8.19 33.16 2.98
C LEU A 41 -9.67 33.53 2.74
N ASN A 42 -10.35 32.76 1.88
CA ASN A 42 -11.76 32.95 1.57
C ASN A 42 -12.71 32.20 2.53
N ILE A 43 -12.18 31.55 3.57
CA ILE A 43 -12.91 30.58 4.41
C ILE A 43 -12.49 30.72 5.87
N ARG A 44 -13.46 30.84 6.78
CA ARG A 44 -13.20 30.85 8.22
C ARG A 44 -12.92 29.42 8.73
N ASP A 45 -11.74 28.88 8.45
CA ASP A 45 -11.32 27.57 8.97
C ASP A 45 -9.96 27.60 9.68
N LYS A 46 -9.76 26.66 10.61
CA LYS A 46 -8.53 26.52 11.39
C LYS A 46 -7.42 25.90 10.53
N PRO A 47 -6.17 26.36 10.69
CA PRO A 47 -5.03 25.81 9.95
C PRO A 47 -4.89 24.31 10.21
N ARG A 48 -4.54 23.56 9.15
CA ARG A 48 -4.24 22.14 9.24
C ARG A 48 -2.85 21.94 9.82
N GLU A 49 -2.67 20.95 10.69
CA GLU A 49 -1.33 20.47 11.03
C GLU A 49 -0.66 19.90 9.79
N GLN A 50 0.35 20.62 9.29
CA GLN A 50 1.13 20.22 8.13
C GLN A 50 2.40 19.52 8.60
N GLY A 51 2.67 18.37 7.98
CA GLY A 51 3.95 17.67 8.07
C GLY A 51 4.12 16.84 9.34
N ARG A 52 4.23 15.53 9.17
CA ARG A 52 4.96 14.70 10.14
C ARG A 52 6.43 14.70 9.73
N THR A 53 7.35 14.59 10.67
CA THR A 53 8.73 14.29 10.33
C THR A 53 8.93 12.78 10.25
N VAL A 54 9.66 12.32 9.24
CA VAL A 54 10.12 10.93 9.14
C VAL A 54 11.63 10.98 9.05
N GLY A 55 12.31 10.39 10.04
CA GLY A 55 13.78 10.47 10.13
C GLY A 55 14.33 11.89 10.21
N GLY A 56 13.55 12.85 10.77
CA GLY A 56 13.93 14.26 10.84
C GLY A 56 13.63 15.08 9.57
N HIS A 57 13.13 14.46 8.50
CA HIS A 57 12.79 15.16 7.26
C HIS A 57 11.31 15.53 7.20
N SER A 58 11.02 16.71 6.65
CA SER A 58 9.65 17.15 6.34
C SER A 58 8.97 16.18 5.38
N THR A 59 7.69 15.89 5.61
CA THR A 59 6.90 15.00 4.75
C THR A 59 5.58 15.62 4.35
N ILE A 60 5.02 15.10 3.26
CA ILE A 60 3.65 15.34 2.83
C ILE A 60 2.89 14.02 2.83
N THR A 61 1.69 14.02 3.42
CA THR A 61 0.80 12.85 3.43
C THR A 61 -0.35 13.10 2.47
N ILE A 62 -0.49 12.21 1.50
CA ILE A 62 -1.48 12.30 0.43
C ILE A 62 -2.31 11.02 0.45
N ALA A 63 -3.63 11.13 0.34
CA ALA A 63 -4.49 9.95 0.42
C ALA A 63 -5.77 10.09 -0.38
N ASN A 64 -6.19 8.99 -1.02
CA ASN A 64 -7.51 8.85 -1.63
C ASN A 64 -8.30 7.72 -0.94
N ARG A 65 -9.61 7.86 -0.82
CA ARG A 65 -10.47 6.81 -0.26
C ARG A 65 -10.76 5.79 -1.34
N TYR A 66 -10.87 4.52 -0.96
CA TYR A 66 -11.36 3.49 -1.87
C TYR A 66 -12.85 3.66 -2.18
N PHE A 67 -13.60 4.26 -1.25
CA PHE A 67 -15.05 4.34 -1.34
C PHE A 67 -15.58 5.74 -1.02
N THR A 68 -16.65 6.10 -1.71
CA THR A 68 -17.56 7.21 -1.40
C THR A 68 -18.92 6.65 -0.99
N SER A 69 -19.67 7.40 -0.17
CA SER A 69 -21.05 7.03 0.20
C SER A 69 -21.98 7.23 -0.99
N LYS A 70 -22.88 6.28 -1.28
CA LYS A 70 -23.91 6.44 -2.33
C LYS A 70 -24.81 7.65 -2.12
N LYS A 71 -24.97 8.09 -0.87
CA LYS A 71 -25.74 9.31 -0.56
C LYS A 71 -25.07 10.59 -1.06
N ILE A 72 -23.76 10.54 -1.28
CA ILE A 72 -22.95 11.68 -1.76
C ILE A 72 -22.71 11.53 -3.27
N ALA A 73 -22.36 10.32 -3.70
CA ALA A 73 -22.12 9.95 -5.09
C ALA A 73 -23.42 9.43 -5.73
N THR A 74 -24.48 10.24 -5.76
CA THR A 74 -25.79 9.83 -6.28
C THR A 74 -25.82 9.68 -7.80
N GLU A 75 -25.00 10.46 -8.50
CA GLU A 75 -24.93 10.49 -9.97
C GLU A 75 -23.69 9.77 -10.52
N GLU A 76 -22.77 9.37 -9.65
CA GLU A 76 -21.53 8.70 -10.08
C GLU A 76 -21.75 7.20 -10.23
N GLU A 77 -21.24 6.66 -11.33
CA GLU A 77 -21.26 5.24 -11.58
C GLU A 77 -20.23 4.51 -10.71
N HIS A 78 -20.60 3.31 -10.27
CA HIS A 78 -19.67 2.42 -9.64
C HIS A 78 -18.76 1.78 -10.69
N ILE A 79 -17.45 1.97 -10.54
CA ILE A 79 -16.45 1.30 -11.35
C ILE A 79 -15.83 0.15 -10.55
N ASP A 80 -15.47 -0.92 -11.25
CA ASP A 80 -14.77 -2.06 -10.67
C ASP A 80 -13.33 -1.67 -10.31
N PHE A 81 -12.79 -2.28 -9.25
CA PHE A 81 -11.38 -2.14 -8.95
C PHE A 81 -10.52 -2.80 -10.03
N HIS A 82 -9.46 -2.11 -10.43
CA HIS A 82 -8.46 -2.71 -11.31
C HIS A 82 -7.90 -4.02 -10.69
N PRO A 83 -7.64 -5.09 -11.46
CA PRO A 83 -7.17 -6.37 -10.92
C PRO A 83 -5.88 -6.30 -10.10
N ASN A 84 -5.01 -5.34 -10.41
CA ASN A 84 -3.80 -5.06 -9.61
C ASN A 84 -4.08 -4.42 -8.24
N ILE A 85 -5.28 -3.91 -7.99
CA ILE A 85 -5.67 -3.24 -6.74
C ILE A 85 -6.47 -4.19 -5.86
N ASP A 86 -7.40 -4.94 -6.45
CA ASP A 86 -8.20 -5.94 -5.75
C ASP A 86 -8.19 -7.32 -6.45
N PRO A 87 -7.03 -8.00 -6.50
CA PRO A 87 -6.89 -9.27 -7.22
C PRO A 87 -7.76 -10.41 -6.66
N LYS A 88 -8.33 -10.23 -5.46
CA LYS A 88 -9.15 -11.25 -4.77
C LYS A 88 -10.60 -10.81 -4.56
N GLY A 89 -11.01 -9.64 -5.05
CA GLY A 89 -12.36 -9.10 -4.81
C GLY A 89 -12.66 -8.78 -3.34
N ILE A 90 -11.63 -8.66 -2.50
CA ILE A 90 -11.79 -8.44 -1.06
C ILE A 90 -12.26 -7.01 -0.80
N LEU A 91 -11.70 -6.03 -1.52
CA LEU A 91 -12.12 -4.64 -1.39
C LEU A 91 -13.56 -4.49 -1.85
N ASP A 92 -13.91 -5.04 -3.01
CA ASP A 92 -15.29 -4.95 -3.51
C ASP A 92 -16.30 -5.59 -2.56
N ALA A 93 -15.96 -6.72 -1.92
CA ALA A 93 -16.80 -7.34 -0.90
C ALA A 93 -17.09 -6.42 0.31
N PHE A 94 -16.22 -5.46 0.62
CA PHE A 94 -16.43 -4.50 1.73
C PHE A 94 -17.38 -3.35 1.39
N ARG A 95 -17.73 -3.14 0.12
CA ARG A 95 -18.60 -2.05 -0.33
C ARG A 95 -20.01 -2.14 0.29
N GLY A 96 -20.57 -3.35 0.33
CA GLY A 96 -21.97 -3.57 0.68
C GLY A 96 -22.92 -2.71 -0.16
N ASN A 97 -24.07 -2.31 0.41
CA ASN A 97 -25.07 -1.55 -0.33
C ASN A 97 -24.91 -0.03 -0.26
N ALA A 98 -24.09 0.50 0.65
CA ALA A 98 -24.05 1.93 0.99
C ALA A 98 -22.85 2.69 0.41
N LEU A 99 -21.85 1.97 -0.12
CA LEU A 99 -20.63 2.56 -0.66
C LEU A 99 -20.54 2.32 -2.17
N VAL A 100 -19.75 3.15 -2.85
CA VAL A 100 -19.38 3.02 -4.27
C VAL A 100 -17.92 3.36 -4.43
N HIS A 101 -17.24 2.64 -5.32
CA HIS A 101 -15.94 3.03 -5.87
C HIS A 101 -16.22 3.76 -7.18
N THR A 102 -15.76 4.99 -7.31
CA THR A 102 -15.99 5.84 -8.50
C THR A 102 -14.66 6.27 -9.11
N MET A 103 -14.68 6.91 -10.28
CA MET A 103 -13.47 7.44 -10.93
C MET A 103 -12.69 8.38 -9.99
N GLU A 104 -13.38 9.11 -9.11
CA GLU A 104 -12.75 9.99 -8.13
C GLU A 104 -11.98 9.23 -7.03
N ASN A 105 -12.31 7.96 -6.81
CA ASN A 105 -11.63 7.08 -5.86
C ASN A 105 -10.46 6.32 -6.51
N GLU A 106 -10.32 6.34 -7.83
CA GLU A 106 -9.27 5.60 -8.52
C GLU A 106 -7.89 6.24 -8.28
N VAL A 107 -6.89 5.37 -8.06
CA VAL A 107 -5.48 5.77 -7.99
C VAL A 107 -4.71 4.87 -8.93
N TYR A 108 -4.01 5.48 -9.88
CA TYR A 108 -3.20 4.75 -10.84
C TYR A 108 -1.80 4.49 -10.29
N TYR A 109 -1.32 3.26 -10.48
CA TYR A 109 0.03 2.86 -10.09
C TYR A 109 0.79 2.45 -11.33
N TYR A 110 1.92 3.10 -11.57
CA TYR A 110 2.77 2.87 -12.72
C TYR A 110 4.20 2.52 -12.31
N ARG A 111 4.91 1.85 -13.20
CA ARG A 111 6.36 1.69 -13.17
C ARG A 111 6.94 2.27 -14.45
N LYS A 112 7.96 3.10 -14.32
CA LYS A 112 8.76 3.56 -15.46
C LYS A 112 9.68 2.41 -15.90
N GLN A 113 9.63 2.06 -17.18
CA GLN A 113 10.51 1.07 -17.78
C GLN A 113 11.34 1.73 -18.88
N ILE A 114 12.67 1.60 -18.77
CA ILE A 114 13.61 2.11 -19.76
C ILE A 114 13.82 1.02 -20.81
N LEU A 115 13.60 1.37 -22.07
CA LEU A 115 13.83 0.51 -23.22
C LEU A 115 15.32 0.54 -23.61
N GLN A 116 15.76 -0.46 -24.37
CA GLN A 116 17.14 -0.51 -24.86
C GLN A 116 17.50 0.67 -25.77
N SER A 117 16.50 1.32 -26.39
CA SER A 117 16.68 2.54 -27.18
C SER A 117 17.01 3.79 -26.35
N GLY A 118 16.87 3.72 -25.02
CA GLY A 118 16.95 4.88 -24.12
C GLY A 118 15.61 5.59 -23.90
N ASP A 119 14.57 5.24 -24.67
CA ASP A 119 13.20 5.70 -24.43
C ASP A 119 12.62 5.06 -23.17
N TYR A 120 11.55 5.64 -22.64
CA TYR A 120 10.83 5.06 -21.51
C TYR A 120 9.33 4.96 -21.78
N HIS A 121 8.69 3.97 -21.17
CA HIS A 121 7.24 3.84 -21.13
C HIS A 121 6.77 3.54 -19.72
N PHE A 122 5.48 3.76 -19.47
CA PHE A 122 4.85 3.50 -18.18
C PHE A 122 3.94 2.29 -18.29
N THR A 123 4.11 1.33 -17.38
CA THR A 123 3.25 0.14 -17.29
C THR A 123 2.54 0.11 -15.95
N HIS A 124 1.28 -0.34 -15.95
CA HIS A 124 0.52 -0.51 -14.72
C HIS A 124 1.23 -1.51 -13.80
N THR A 125 1.28 -1.21 -12.50
CA THR A 125 1.90 -2.06 -11.50
C THR A 125 1.02 -2.24 -10.28
N HIS A 126 1.29 -3.29 -9.51
CA HIS A 126 0.62 -3.53 -8.24
C HIS A 126 1.17 -2.56 -7.18
N PRO A 127 0.34 -1.88 -6.36
CA PRO A 127 0.80 -0.90 -5.36
C PRO A 127 1.76 -1.50 -4.35
N GLY A 128 1.62 -2.80 -4.09
CA GLY A 128 2.53 -3.59 -3.25
C GLY A 128 3.94 -3.78 -3.82
N THR A 129 4.27 -3.33 -5.04
CA THR A 129 5.66 -3.30 -5.51
C THR A 129 6.43 -2.12 -4.91
N ILE A 130 5.75 -0.99 -4.65
CA ILE A 130 6.32 0.23 -4.10
C ILE A 130 6.60 0.08 -2.60
N LYS A 131 7.74 0.62 -2.16
CA LYS A 131 8.27 0.52 -0.79
C LYS A 131 8.90 1.80 -0.30
N ASN A 132 9.16 1.81 1.01
CA ASN A 132 10.03 2.79 1.62
C ASN A 132 11.44 2.67 1.03
N GLY A 133 11.99 3.80 0.58
CA GLY A 133 13.28 3.89 -0.09
C GLY A 133 13.17 4.06 -1.61
N ASP A 134 12.01 3.79 -2.20
CA ASP A 134 11.79 3.99 -3.63
C ASP A 134 11.69 5.48 -3.98
N ILE A 135 12.19 5.85 -5.15
CA ILE A 135 11.98 7.16 -5.76
C ILE A 135 10.71 7.08 -6.60
N VAL A 136 9.76 7.95 -6.29
CA VAL A 136 8.43 7.97 -6.93
C VAL A 136 8.07 9.37 -7.40
N GLU A 137 7.33 9.43 -8.49
CA GLU A 137 6.56 10.61 -8.89
C GLU A 137 5.11 10.45 -8.41
N ILE A 138 4.53 11.52 -7.87
CA ILE A 138 3.16 11.54 -7.34
C ILE A 138 2.36 12.63 -8.02
N GLN A 139 1.19 12.27 -8.52
CA GLN A 139 0.17 13.23 -8.92
C GLN A 139 -0.95 13.25 -7.89
N PHE A 140 -1.40 14.45 -7.55
CA PHE A 140 -2.47 14.65 -6.59
C PHE A 140 -3.31 15.87 -6.97
N THR A 141 -4.54 15.90 -6.46
CA THR A 141 -5.42 17.07 -6.54
C THR A 141 -5.52 17.71 -5.17
N LEU A 142 -5.40 19.04 -5.10
CA LEU A 142 -5.76 19.80 -3.90
C LEU A 142 -7.23 20.22 -4.02
N THR A 143 -8.07 19.67 -3.16
CA THR A 143 -9.53 19.92 -3.15
C THR A 143 -9.94 20.67 -1.90
N LEU A 144 -10.93 21.54 -2.01
CA LEU A 144 -11.65 22.10 -0.87
C LEU A 144 -12.90 21.25 -0.59
N ILE A 145 -13.07 20.83 0.67
CA ILE A 145 -14.21 20.03 1.09
C ILE A 145 -14.98 20.80 2.15
N GLU A 146 -16.27 20.96 1.93
CA GLU A 146 -17.19 21.47 2.94
C GLU A 146 -17.61 20.33 3.88
N GLY A 147 -17.55 20.59 5.17
CA GLY A 147 -18.01 19.72 6.24
C GLY A 147 -18.97 20.48 7.13
N THR A 148 -19.96 19.78 7.67
CA THR A 148 -20.88 20.33 8.65
C THR A 148 -20.49 19.81 10.03
N ASN A 149 -20.18 20.71 10.96
CA ASN A 149 -19.96 20.31 12.35
C ASN A 149 -21.31 20.24 13.07
N THR A 150 -21.88 19.03 13.16
CA THR A 150 -23.19 18.79 13.79
C THR A 150 -23.12 18.63 15.31
N ARG A 151 -21.97 18.90 15.96
CA ARG A 151 -21.86 18.81 17.43
C ARG A 151 -22.51 19.98 18.16
N ASN A 152 -22.73 21.11 17.49
CA ASN A 152 -23.44 22.26 18.06
C ASN A 152 -24.88 22.32 17.53
N ARG A 153 -25.78 22.92 18.33
CA ARG A 153 -27.19 23.14 17.95
C ARG A 153 -27.33 23.96 16.65
N ASP A 154 -26.32 24.77 16.32
CA ASP A 154 -26.20 25.47 15.05
C ASP A 154 -25.12 24.82 14.17
N PRO A 155 -25.46 24.31 12.97
CA PRO A 155 -24.49 23.75 12.05
C PRO A 155 -23.57 24.85 11.51
N ILE A 156 -22.30 24.82 11.93
CA ILE A 156 -21.27 25.66 11.32
C ILE A 156 -20.69 24.90 10.15
N SER A 157 -20.81 25.45 8.94
CA SER A 157 -20.09 24.99 7.76
C SER A 157 -18.61 25.26 7.95
N THR A 158 -17.83 24.20 8.02
CA THR A 158 -16.36 24.23 8.07
C THR A 158 -15.83 23.73 6.74
N CYS A 159 -14.97 24.47 6.06
CA CYS A 159 -14.37 23.98 4.82
C CYS A 159 -12.89 23.73 5.03
N PHE A 160 -12.42 22.54 4.68
CA PHE A 160 -11.04 22.14 4.85
C PHE A 160 -10.47 21.61 3.53
N THR A 161 -9.18 21.84 3.33
CA THR A 161 -8.47 21.34 2.15
C THR A 161 -7.99 19.90 2.33
N ARG A 162 -7.95 19.15 1.23
CA ARG A 162 -7.48 17.76 1.18
C ARG A 162 -6.62 17.54 -0.06
N LEU A 163 -5.52 16.83 0.14
CA LEU A 163 -4.71 16.28 -0.95
C LEU A 163 -5.24 14.89 -1.31
N VAL A 164 -5.82 14.78 -2.49
CA VAL A 164 -6.38 13.55 -3.06
C VAL A 164 -5.33 12.91 -3.96
N LEU A 165 -4.91 11.68 -3.63
CA LEU A 165 -3.94 10.93 -4.42
C LEU A 165 -4.56 10.53 -5.76
N ARG A 166 -3.86 10.75 -6.88
CA ARG A 166 -4.34 10.38 -8.23
C ARG A 166 -3.45 9.35 -8.90
N SER A 167 -2.14 9.49 -8.79
CA SER A 167 -1.23 8.47 -9.30
C SER A 167 0.07 8.39 -8.52
N VAL A 168 0.68 7.21 -8.58
CA VAL A 168 2.02 6.92 -8.06
C VAL A 168 2.82 6.19 -9.13
N THR A 169 3.93 6.78 -9.53
CA THR A 169 4.81 6.21 -10.55
C THR A 169 6.15 5.88 -9.91
N LEU A 170 6.52 4.61 -9.92
CA LEU A 170 7.85 4.16 -9.50
C LEU A 170 8.88 4.55 -10.56
N LEU A 171 9.85 5.37 -10.17
CA LEU A 171 10.94 5.83 -11.02
C LEU A 171 12.21 5.02 -10.83
N ASP A 172 12.53 4.67 -9.58
CA ASP A 172 13.76 3.97 -9.21
C ASP A 172 13.56 3.21 -7.88
N ASP A 173 13.83 1.89 -7.88
CA ASP A 173 13.77 1.00 -6.71
C ASP A 173 15.16 0.51 -6.25
N THR A 174 16.25 0.98 -6.85
CA THR A 174 17.63 0.51 -6.56
C THR A 174 17.98 0.57 -5.07
N PHE A 175 17.60 1.65 -4.37
CA PHE A 175 17.88 1.80 -2.94
C PHE A 175 17.14 0.78 -2.08
N SER A 176 15.88 0.49 -2.40
CA SER A 176 15.09 -0.48 -1.64
C SER A 176 15.52 -1.91 -1.95
N GLU A 177 15.93 -2.20 -3.19
CA GLU A 177 16.54 -3.48 -3.57
C GLU A 177 17.86 -3.72 -2.86
N ASN A 178 18.77 -2.74 -2.88
CA ASN A 178 20.07 -2.86 -2.20
C ASN A 178 19.92 -3.05 -0.69
N ALA A 179 18.98 -2.36 -0.05
CA ALA A 179 18.68 -2.54 1.37
C ALA A 179 18.18 -3.96 1.67
N ARG A 180 17.33 -4.54 0.81
CA ARG A 180 16.87 -5.93 0.96
C ARG A 180 18.01 -6.93 0.78
N ASN A 181 18.84 -6.75 -0.24
CA ASN A 181 19.97 -7.62 -0.51
C ASN A 181 20.97 -7.60 0.65
N SER A 182 21.20 -6.44 1.25
CA SER A 182 22.07 -6.27 2.41
C SER A 182 21.46 -6.83 3.71
N ALA A 183 20.14 -6.80 3.85
CA ALA A 183 19.42 -7.34 5.01
C ALA A 183 19.14 -8.85 4.92
N ALA A 184 19.39 -9.47 3.75
CA ALA A 184 19.24 -10.90 3.56
C ALA A 184 20.20 -11.64 4.49
N LYS A 185 19.65 -12.45 5.41
CA LYS A 185 20.48 -13.30 6.27
C LYS A 185 21.27 -14.26 5.38
N PRO A 186 22.57 -14.49 5.64
CA PRO A 186 23.31 -15.50 4.90
C PRO A 186 22.59 -16.84 5.01
N PRO A 187 22.58 -17.66 3.94
CA PRO A 187 21.99 -18.98 4.00
C PRO A 187 22.59 -19.71 5.21
N ARG A 188 21.73 -20.18 6.11
CA ARG A 188 22.19 -21.00 7.24
C ARG A 188 22.97 -22.16 6.61
N PRO A 189 24.24 -22.40 7.00
CA PRO A 189 24.94 -23.57 6.51
C PRO A 189 24.09 -24.78 6.88
N GLN A 190 23.55 -25.48 5.88
CA GLN A 190 23.02 -26.81 6.08
C GLN A 190 24.24 -27.68 6.39
N THR A 191 24.52 -27.86 7.68
CA THR A 191 25.45 -28.90 8.10
C THR A 191 24.81 -30.23 7.70
N LEU A 192 25.30 -30.82 6.61
CA LEU A 192 25.11 -32.24 6.36
C LEU A 192 25.68 -32.95 7.58
N LYS A 193 24.82 -33.40 8.49
CA LYS A 193 25.24 -34.24 9.61
C LYS A 193 25.89 -35.48 9.00
N ARG A 194 27.21 -35.58 9.11
CA ARG A 194 27.96 -36.78 8.78
C ARG A 194 27.50 -37.84 9.78
N LYS A 195 26.74 -38.85 9.34
CA LYS A 195 26.44 -40.01 10.18
C LYS A 195 27.76 -40.75 10.39
N VAL A 196 28.38 -40.56 11.55
CA VAL A 196 29.48 -41.39 12.04
C VAL A 196 28.89 -42.21 13.18
N GLY A 197 28.81 -43.53 12.99
CA GLY A 197 28.34 -44.46 14.01
C GLY A 197 27.32 -45.46 13.46
N HIS A 198 27.67 -46.75 13.56
CA HIS A 198 26.70 -47.83 13.59
C HIS A 198 26.09 -47.85 14.99
N GLU A 199 24.98 -47.13 15.17
CA GLU A 199 24.12 -47.33 16.34
C GLU A 199 23.02 -48.30 15.93
N GLU A 200 22.81 -49.27 16.82
CA GLU A 200 22.15 -50.55 16.60
C GLU A 200 20.80 -50.42 15.90
N GLU A 201 20.67 -51.24 14.87
CA GLU A 201 19.47 -51.47 14.07
C GLU A 201 18.30 -51.82 15.00
N ASP A 202 17.29 -50.94 15.04
CA ASP A 202 16.00 -51.17 15.69
C ASP A 202 15.43 -52.52 15.19
N SER A 203 15.69 -53.58 15.96
CA SER A 203 15.50 -54.97 15.56
C SER A 203 14.02 -55.35 15.39
N ARG A 204 13.11 -54.40 15.60
CA ARG A 204 11.65 -54.58 15.51
C ARG A 204 11.09 -54.33 14.12
N GLU A 205 11.76 -53.54 13.27
CA GLU A 205 11.28 -53.26 11.91
C GLU A 205 11.64 -54.40 10.93
N THR A 206 12.79 -55.06 11.16
CA THR A 206 13.30 -56.16 10.33
C THR A 206 12.48 -57.45 10.52
N GLU A 207 12.02 -57.76 11.74
CA GLU A 207 11.16 -58.93 12.00
C GLU A 207 9.79 -58.84 11.32
N HIS A 208 9.21 -57.64 11.24
CA HIS A 208 7.90 -57.43 10.59
C HIS A 208 7.96 -57.57 9.07
N ARG A 209 9.12 -57.28 8.45
CA ARG A 209 9.33 -57.47 7.01
C ARG A 209 9.61 -58.93 6.63
N LEU A 210 10.25 -59.71 7.51
CA LEU A 210 10.57 -61.12 7.26
C LEU A 210 9.33 -62.04 7.31
N LYS A 211 8.31 -61.72 8.12
CA LYS A 211 7.05 -62.50 8.18
C LYS A 211 6.19 -62.47 6.91
N ARG A 212 6.47 -61.59 5.96
CA ARG A 212 5.74 -61.50 4.67
C ARG A 212 6.39 -62.27 3.52
N MET A 213 7.48 -62.98 3.76
CA MET A 213 8.17 -63.81 2.74
C MET A 213 8.08 -65.30 3.07
N THR A 214 6.87 -65.82 3.27
CA THR A 214 6.63 -67.27 3.15
C THR A 214 6.27 -67.55 1.70
N ILE A 215 7.14 -68.31 1.03
CA ILE A 215 6.92 -68.84 -0.31
C ILE A 215 6.23 -70.19 -0.10
N ASP A 216 5.02 -70.36 -0.65
CA ASP A 216 4.39 -71.66 -0.75
C ASP A 216 5.20 -72.50 -1.75
N SER A 217 5.81 -73.59 -1.26
CA SER A 217 6.45 -74.60 -2.08
C SER A 217 5.50 -75.79 -2.18
N GLU A 218 5.14 -76.13 -3.41
CA GLU A 218 4.28 -77.24 -3.83
C GLU A 218 4.81 -78.62 -3.40
N GLU A 219 3.88 -79.49 -3.01
CA GLU A 219 3.87 -80.94 -3.32
C GLU A 219 2.47 -81.32 -3.82
#